data_AF-A0A7V8DJ22-F1
#
_entry.id   AF-A0A7V8DJ22-F1
#
_cell.length_a   1.000
_cell.length_b   1.000
_cell.length_c   1.000
_cell.angle_alpha   90.00
_cell.angle_beta   90.00
_cell.angle_gamma   90.00
#
_symmetry.space_group_name_H-M   'P 1'
#
loop_
_entity.id
_entity.type
_entity.pdbx_description
1 polymer ?
#
loop_
_entity_poly.entity_id
_entity_poly.type
_entity_poly.pdbx_seq_one_letter_code
_entity_poly.pdbx_strand_id
1 'polypeptide(L)'
;MSEVLLEEERKMNRLFTLAVMALAMLPQIAFAAADKSPPIVIVADTRKFTGWEAWFTNLYNESHIYFALLTVAVIPIVGVLLGMMADVVMSRIGIDLKSRDLAEH
;
A
#
# COMPACT_ATOMS: atom_id res chain seq x y z
N MET A 1 -40.29 -29.79 -24.08
CA MET A 1 -40.49 -28.84 -22.95
C MET A 1 -39.18 -28.55 -22.24
N SER A 2 -38.38 -29.56 -21.87
CA SER A 2 -37.09 -29.38 -21.18
C SER A 2 -35.99 -28.70 -22.02
N GLU A 3 -35.87 -29.00 -23.32
CA GLU A 3 -34.80 -28.40 -24.15
C GLU A 3 -34.99 -26.91 -24.43
N VAL A 4 -36.24 -26.46 -24.58
CA VAL A 4 -36.57 -25.04 -24.81
C VAL A 4 -36.22 -24.19 -23.60
N LEU A 5 -36.47 -24.70 -22.38
CA LEU A 5 -36.11 -24.02 -21.13
C LEU A 5 -34.59 -23.90 -20.97
N LEU A 6 -33.82 -24.93 -21.36
CA LEU A 6 -32.35 -24.90 -21.28
C LEU A 6 -31.72 -23.92 -22.28
N GLU A 7 -32.34 -23.74 -23.44
CA GLU A 7 -31.89 -22.76 -24.44
C GLU A 7 -32.14 -21.32 -23.96
N GLU A 8 -33.27 -21.09 -23.30
CA GLU A 8 -33.64 -19.80 -22.72
C GLU A 8 -32.71 -19.41 -21.56
N GLU A 9 -32.38 -20.34 -20.67
CA GLU A 9 -31.40 -20.13 -19.60
C GLU A 9 -29.99 -19.84 -20.14
N ARG A 10 -29.55 -20.55 -21.19
CA ARG A 10 -28.26 -20.24 -21.84
C ARG A 10 -28.25 -18.85 -22.46
N LYS A 11 -29.34 -18.44 -23.08
CA LYS A 11 -29.46 -17.11 -23.69
C LYS A 11 -29.43 -16.00 -22.63
N MET A 12 -30.14 -16.21 -21.53
CA MET A 12 -30.15 -15.32 -20.37
C MET A 12 -28.77 -15.25 -19.70
N ASN A 13 -28.09 -16.37 -19.48
CA ASN A 13 -26.74 -16.39 -18.92
C ASN A 13 -25.71 -15.72 -19.82
N ARG A 14 -25.82 -15.86 -21.14
CA ARG A 14 -24.97 -15.13 -22.09
C ARG A 14 -25.23 -13.63 -22.01
N LEU A 15 -26.49 -13.22 -21.95
CA LEU A 15 -26.87 -11.81 -21.79
C LEU A 15 -26.33 -11.22 -20.48
N PHE A 16 -26.46 -11.97 -19.39
CA PHE A 16 -25.96 -11.59 -18.08
C PHE A 16 -24.43 -11.49 -18.06
N THR A 17 -23.73 -12.47 -18.64
CA THR A 17 -22.26 -12.45 -18.76
C THR A 17 -21.78 -11.26 -19.58
N LEU A 18 -22.46 -10.94 -20.69
CA LEU A 18 -22.15 -9.76 -21.50
C LEU A 18 -22.41 -8.44 -20.74
N ALA A 19 -23.48 -8.37 -19.96
CA ALA A 19 -23.77 -7.20 -19.12
C ALA A 19 -22.73 -7.00 -18.02
N VAL A 20 -22.30 -8.09 -17.36
CA VAL A 20 -21.23 -8.05 -16.34
C VAL A 20 -19.89 -7.65 -16.96
N MET A 21 -19.55 -8.17 -18.14
CA MET A 21 -18.36 -7.77 -18.87
C MET A 21 -18.39 -6.29 -19.27
N ALA A 22 -19.52 -5.79 -19.74
CA ALA A 22 -19.68 -4.37 -20.06
C ALA A 22 -19.51 -3.48 -18.83
N LEU A 23 -20.07 -3.88 -17.68
CA LEU A 23 -19.91 -3.17 -16.42
C LEU A 23 -18.45 -3.18 -15.93
N ALA A 24 -17.76 -4.31 -16.08
CA ALA A 24 -16.34 -4.46 -15.72
C ALA A 24 -15.40 -3.61 -16.60
N MET A 25 -15.82 -3.24 -17.80
CA MET A 25 -15.05 -2.38 -18.72
C MET A 25 -15.33 -0.87 -18.54
N LEU A 26 -16.35 -0.48 -17.77
CA LEU A 26 -16.63 0.94 -17.48
C LEU A 26 -15.44 1.71 -16.87
N PRO A 27 -14.64 1.15 -15.95
CA PRO A 27 -13.46 1.85 -15.42
C PRO A 27 -12.44 2.19 -16.51
N GLN A 28 -12.26 1.32 -17.51
CA GLN A 28 -11.31 1.57 -18.60
C GLN A 28 -11.75 2.75 -19.46
N ILE A 29 -13.06 2.91 -19.69
CA ILE A 29 -13.63 4.04 -20.42
C ILE A 29 -13.48 5.33 -19.60
N ALA A 30 -13.68 5.26 -18.27
CA ALA A 30 -13.45 6.41 -17.38
C ALA A 30 -11.98 6.84 -17.35
N PHE A 31 -11.04 5.90 -17.35
CA PHE A 31 -9.61 6.19 -17.45
C PHE A 31 -9.19 6.70 -18.84
N ALA A 32 -9.88 6.30 -19.92
CA ALA A 32 -9.60 6.76 -21.28
C ALA A 32 -10.24 8.12 -21.61
N ALA A 33 -11.34 8.48 -20.95
CA ALA A 33 -12.03 9.77 -21.08
C ALA A 33 -11.47 10.85 -20.14
N ALA A 34 -10.55 10.47 -19.24
CA ALA A 34 -9.74 11.45 -18.53
C ALA A 34 -8.82 12.12 -19.57
N ASP A 35 -9.03 13.42 -19.81
CA ASP A 35 -8.06 14.24 -20.52
C ASP A 35 -6.67 13.95 -19.96
N LYS A 36 -5.65 13.92 -20.84
CA LYS A 36 -4.24 13.84 -20.43
C LYS A 36 -3.98 14.99 -19.46
N SER A 37 -4.20 14.73 -18.17
CA SER A 37 -3.92 15.67 -17.11
C SER A 37 -2.46 16.07 -17.31
N PRO A 38 -2.16 17.39 -17.35
CA PRO A 38 -0.78 17.83 -17.50
C PRO A 38 0.04 17.04 -16.48
N PRO A 39 1.16 16.43 -16.91
CA PRO A 39 1.90 15.49 -16.08
C PRO A 39 2.10 16.16 -14.73
N ILE A 40 1.43 15.62 -13.70
CA ILE A 40 1.52 16.18 -12.36
C ILE A 40 2.97 16.03 -12.00
N VAL A 41 3.70 17.14 -12.02
CA VAL A 41 5.10 17.15 -11.62
C VAL A 41 5.06 17.07 -10.11
N ILE A 42 5.13 15.85 -9.58
CA ILE A 42 5.18 15.60 -8.16
C ILE A 42 6.59 15.98 -7.71
N VAL A 43 6.76 17.25 -7.38
CA VAL A 43 8.01 17.80 -6.84
C VAL A 43 7.72 18.23 -5.41
N ALA A 44 8.53 17.74 -4.48
CA ALA A 44 8.48 18.21 -3.12
C ALA A 44 9.07 19.63 -3.04
N ASP A 45 8.35 20.56 -2.39
CA ASP A 45 8.80 21.94 -2.23
C ASP A 45 9.97 22.02 -1.25
N THR A 46 11.18 22.23 -1.77
CA THR A 46 12.43 22.22 -0.98
C THR A 46 12.79 23.59 -0.40
N ARG A 47 12.00 24.64 -0.67
CA ARG A 47 12.37 26.03 -0.36
C ARG A 47 12.46 26.36 1.14
N LYS A 48 11.77 25.59 1.98
CA LYS A 48 11.71 25.81 3.44
C LYS A 48 12.56 24.82 4.23
N PHE A 49 13.08 23.78 3.59
CA PHE A 49 13.83 22.73 4.28
C PHE A 49 15.31 23.09 4.30
N THR A 50 15.98 22.82 5.41
CA THR A 50 17.44 22.99 5.57
C THR A 50 18.05 21.75 6.22
N GLY A 51 19.32 21.46 5.93
CA GLY A 51 20.02 20.31 6.51
C GLY A 51 19.53 18.95 6.01
N TRP A 52 19.30 18.02 6.94
CA TRP A 52 18.96 16.61 6.62
C TRP A 52 17.58 16.47 5.97
N GLU A 53 16.62 17.32 6.34
CA GLU A 53 15.29 17.36 5.73
C GLU A 53 15.41 17.78 4.27
N ALA A 54 16.21 18.81 3.97
CA ALA A 54 16.45 19.25 2.59
C ALA A 54 17.13 18.17 1.75
N TRP A 55 18.07 17.42 2.35
CA TRP A 55 18.70 16.28 1.69
C TRP A 55 17.68 15.19 1.35
N PHE A 56 16.81 14.83 2.29
CA PHE A 56 15.79 13.81 2.09
C PHE A 56 14.75 14.23 1.04
N THR A 57 14.33 15.49 1.07
CA THR A 57 13.40 16.07 0.09
C THR A 57 14.02 16.21 -1.31
N ASN A 58 15.30 16.57 -1.39
CA ASN A 58 16.03 16.60 -2.67
C ASN A 58 16.22 15.20 -3.24
N LEU A 59 16.49 14.19 -2.41
CA LEU A 59 16.62 12.80 -2.85
C LEU A 59 15.34 12.29 -3.53
N TYR A 60 14.17 12.67 -3.00
CA TYR A 60 12.87 12.38 -3.62
C TYR A 60 12.73 13.02 -5.00
N ASN A 61 13.12 14.30 -5.13
CA ASN A 61 13.03 15.05 -6.37
C ASN A 61 14.00 14.56 -7.45
N GLU A 62 15.20 14.12 -7.06
CA GLU A 62 16.22 13.61 -7.99
C GLU A 62 15.94 12.18 -8.43
N SER A 63 15.51 11.30 -7.51
CA SER A 63 15.17 9.93 -7.85
C SER A 63 14.20 9.27 -6.87
N HIS A 64 12.99 9.04 -7.35
CA HIS A 64 11.93 8.35 -6.63
C HIS A 64 12.30 6.88 -6.33
N ILE A 65 13.11 6.22 -7.16
CA ILE A 65 13.53 4.83 -6.95
C ILE A 65 14.54 4.75 -5.80
N TYR A 66 15.55 5.62 -5.78
CA TYR A 66 16.51 5.65 -4.67
C TYR A 66 15.82 6.01 -3.35
N PHE A 67 14.88 6.96 -3.38
CA PHE A 67 14.06 7.29 -2.22
C PHE A 67 13.23 6.10 -1.73
N ALA A 68 12.59 5.35 -2.63
CA ALA A 68 11.80 4.17 -2.28
C ALA A 68 12.67 3.07 -1.66
N LEU A 69 13.83 2.78 -2.23
CA LEU A 69 14.75 1.78 -1.68
C LEU A 69 15.29 2.20 -0.30
N LEU A 70 15.65 3.48 -0.15
CA LEU A 70 16.11 4.01 1.13
C LEU A 70 15.03 3.91 2.21
N THR A 71 13.79 4.30 1.91
CA THR A 71 12.69 4.24 2.88
C THR A 71 12.29 2.81 3.24
N VAL A 72 12.26 1.89 2.26
CA VAL A 72 12.01 0.46 2.49
C VAL A 72 13.06 -0.17 3.43
N ALA A 73 14.31 0.27 3.37
CA ALA A 73 15.35 -0.19 4.30
C ALA A 73 15.27 0.52 5.66
N VAL A 74 15.06 1.84 5.69
CA VAL A 74 15.10 2.65 6.92
C VAL A 74 13.95 2.30 7.88
N ILE A 75 12.73 2.12 7.37
CA ILE A 75 11.54 1.82 8.20
C ILE A 75 11.74 0.58 9.09
N PRO A 76 12.09 -0.61 8.57
CA PRO A 76 12.29 -1.79 9.41
C PRO A 76 13.48 -1.64 10.36
N ILE A 77 14.56 -0.98 9.95
CA ILE A 77 15.72 -0.74 10.81
C ILE A 77 15.31 0.11 12.02
N VAL A 78 14.63 1.24 11.79
CA VAL A 78 14.14 2.10 12.87
C VAL A 78 13.11 1.36 13.73
N GLY A 79 12.23 0.56 13.14
CA GLY A 79 11.27 -0.25 13.86
C GLY A 79 11.93 -1.24 14.83
N VAL A 80 12.97 -1.94 14.39
CA VAL A 80 13.75 -2.85 15.24
C VAL A 80 14.48 -2.08 16.35
N LEU A 81 15.11 -0.95 16.04
CA LEU A 81 15.79 -0.12 17.04
C LEU A 81 14.83 0.38 18.12
N LEU A 82 13.66 0.86 17.73
CA LEU A 82 12.63 1.30 18.68
C LEU A 82 12.08 0.12 19.50
N GLY A 83 11.88 -1.04 18.88
CA GLY A 83 11.49 -2.27 19.59
C GLY A 83 12.52 -2.66 20.65
N MET A 84 13.82 -2.67 20.29
CA MET A 84 14.90 -2.94 21.24
C MET A 84 14.96 -1.91 22.37
N MET A 85 14.74 -0.62 22.07
CA MET A 85 14.66 0.41 23.10
C MET A 85 13.47 0.18 24.03
N ALA A 86 12.32 -0.21 23.49
CA ALA A 86 11.14 -0.53 24.28
C ALA A 86 11.40 -1.73 25.19
N ASP A 87 12.07 -2.78 24.71
CA ASP A 87 12.47 -3.94 25.53
C ASP A 87 13.34 -3.53 26.72
N VAL A 88 14.30 -2.62 26.50
CA VAL A 88 15.15 -2.08 27.58
C VAL A 88 14.35 -1.26 28.59
N VAL A 89 13.37 -0.50 28.14
CA VAL A 89 12.49 0.28 29.04
C VAL A 89 11.59 -0.66 29.85
N MET A 90 10.97 -1.65 29.20
CA MET A 90 10.12 -2.66 29.85
C MET A 90 10.88 -3.48 30.89
N SER A 91 12.14 -3.86 30.59
CA SER A 91 12.99 -4.58 31.54
C SER A 91 13.35 -3.73 32.78
N ARG A 92 13.42 -2.40 32.65
CA ARG A 92 13.69 -1.50 33.79
C ARG A 92 12.47 -1.20 34.66
N ILE A 93 11.28 -1.23 34.08
CA ILE A 93 10.02 -0.98 34.81
C ILE A 93 9.54 -2.25 35.55
N GLY A 94 10.12 -3.42 35.25
CA GLY A 94 9.80 -4.68 35.92
C GLY A 94 8.57 -5.39 35.36
N ILE A 95 8.06 -4.95 34.20
CA ILE A 95 7.06 -5.67 33.39
C ILE A 95 7.82 -6.56 32.40
N ASP A 96 8.80 -7.31 32.90
CA ASP A 96 9.51 -8.29 32.08
C ASP A 96 8.81 -9.64 32.27
N LEU A 97 8.09 -10.09 31.24
CA LEU A 97 7.38 -11.37 31.26
C LEU A 97 8.32 -12.58 31.08
N LYS A 98 9.64 -12.36 30.92
CA LYS A 98 10.65 -13.43 30.78
C LYS A 98 10.69 -14.41 31.95
N SER A 99 10.21 -14.04 33.13
CA SER A 99 10.26 -14.90 34.33
C SER A 99 8.95 -15.63 34.66
N ARG A 100 7.87 -15.50 33.87
CA ARG A 100 6.60 -16.18 34.18
C ARG A 100 6.57 -17.66 33.80
N ASP A 101 7.47 -18.10 32.93
CA ASP A 101 7.63 -19.52 32.55
C ASP A 101 8.36 -20.37 33.62
N LEU A 102 8.85 -19.74 34.70
CA LEU A 102 9.60 -20.41 35.78
C LEU A 102 8.79 -20.62 37.07
N ALA A 103 7.52 -20.17 37.11
CA ALA A 103 6.66 -20.32 38.29
C ALA A 103 5.60 -21.44 38.12
N GLU A 104 5.53 -22.08 36.95
CA GLU A 104 4.61 -23.18 36.66
C GLU A 104 5.37 -24.47 36.30
N HIS A 105 6.35 -24.87 37.11
CA HIS A 105 6.81 -26.27 37.24
C HIS A 105 7.39 -26.53 38.64
#